data_AF-A0A532C3Q2-F1
#
_entry.id   AF-A0A532C3Q2-F1
#
_cell.length_a   1.000
_cell.length_b   1.000
_cell.length_c   1.000
_cell.angle_alpha   90.00
_cell.angle_beta   90.00
_cell.angle_gamma   90.00
#
_symmetry.space_group_name_H-M   'P 1'
#
loop_
_entity.id
_entity.type
_entity.pdbx_description
1 polymer ?
#
loop_
_entity_poly.entity_id
_entity_poly.type
_entity_poly.pdbx_seq_one_letter_code
_entity_poly.pdbx_strand_id
1 'polypeptide(L)'
;MSQHEEGLVLPDDEHNRTLVGNVHPSNWVNPEPAGRYNIVVIGAGTAGLITAVIAASLGAKVALIEKHLMGGDCLNVGCVPSKGIIRAARAWADLRNAEEFGLHIPPGVKYDFGAVMARMRKLRAQISHNDSAHRYTKLGVDVYIGSGRFTGADTIQVEGPAGNRTLIFAKAAVCTGARASVPSTPGLKEAGYLTNETVFSLTELPSRIGVI
;
A
#
# COMPACT_ATOMS: atom_id res chain seq x y z
N MET A 1 -25.76 -7.53 -6.97
CA MET A 1 -24.37 -7.92 -6.66
C MET A 1 -23.47 -6.84 -7.21
N SER A 2 -22.97 -5.97 -6.32
CA SER A 2 -22.24 -4.75 -6.67
C SER A 2 -20.81 -5.08 -7.10
N GLN A 3 -20.33 -4.49 -8.18
CA GLN A 3 -19.01 -4.71 -8.79
C GLN A 3 -17.83 -4.12 -7.97
N HIS A 4 -17.96 -4.02 -6.64
CA HIS A 4 -16.97 -3.37 -5.75
C HIS A 4 -16.17 -4.34 -4.87
N GLU A 5 -16.33 -5.65 -5.03
CA GLU A 5 -15.58 -6.69 -4.30
C GLU A 5 -14.59 -7.48 -5.19
N GLU A 6 -14.08 -6.89 -6.26
CA GLU A 6 -12.80 -7.37 -6.82
C GLU A 6 -11.70 -6.99 -5.82
N GLY A 7 -11.07 -8.01 -5.21
CA GLY A 7 -10.18 -7.85 -4.06
C GLY A 7 -9.12 -6.76 -4.27
N LEU A 8 -9.09 -5.77 -3.37
CA LEU A 8 -8.12 -4.66 -3.35
C LEU A 8 -6.66 -5.13 -3.46
N VAL A 9 -6.38 -6.36 -3.06
CA VAL A 9 -5.09 -7.03 -3.18
C VAL A 9 -5.31 -8.50 -3.51
N LEU A 10 -4.56 -9.02 -4.49
CA LEU A 10 -4.56 -10.44 -4.87
C LEU A 10 -3.26 -11.15 -4.42
N PRO A 11 -3.29 -12.48 -4.24
CA PRO A 11 -4.49 -13.34 -4.15
C PRO A 11 -5.28 -13.09 -2.85
N ASP A 12 -6.53 -13.54 -2.77
CA ASP A 12 -7.31 -13.49 -1.54
C ASP A 12 -6.88 -14.59 -0.54
N ASP A 13 -5.77 -14.34 0.15
CA ASP A 13 -5.28 -15.18 1.25
C ASP A 13 -5.38 -14.48 2.61
N GLU A 14 -5.12 -15.24 3.68
CA GLU A 14 -5.23 -14.73 5.06
C GLU A 14 -4.34 -13.51 5.34
N HIS A 15 -3.18 -13.44 4.68
CA HIS A 15 -2.22 -12.35 4.88
C HIS A 15 -2.72 -11.08 4.19
N ASN A 16 -3.22 -11.19 2.96
CA ASN A 16 -3.82 -10.05 2.26
C ASN A 16 -5.11 -9.58 2.93
N ARG A 17 -5.97 -10.48 3.45
CA ARG A 17 -7.13 -10.07 4.26
C ARG A 17 -6.71 -9.33 5.53
N THR A 18 -5.66 -9.78 6.20
CA THR A 18 -5.11 -9.09 7.38
C THR A 18 -4.56 -7.71 7.01
N LEU A 19 -3.81 -7.60 5.92
CA LEU A 19 -3.33 -6.33 5.39
C LEU A 19 -4.50 -5.37 5.15
N VAL A 20 -5.47 -5.78 4.32
CA VAL A 20 -6.63 -4.95 3.95
C VAL A 20 -7.43 -4.55 5.19
N GLY A 21 -7.67 -5.47 6.12
CA GLY A 21 -8.37 -5.18 7.37
C GLY A 21 -7.70 -4.08 8.22
N ASN A 22 -6.37 -3.97 8.16
CA ASN A 22 -5.63 -2.91 8.86
C ASN A 22 -5.65 -1.58 8.10
N VAL A 23 -5.43 -1.62 6.79
CA VAL A 23 -5.10 -0.42 6.00
C VAL A 23 -6.26 0.11 5.14
N HIS A 24 -7.35 -0.65 5.02
CA HIS A 24 -8.60 -0.22 4.42
C HIS A 24 -9.78 -1.04 5.02
N PRO A 25 -10.07 -0.90 6.32
CA PRO A 25 -11.14 -1.66 6.97
C PRO A 25 -12.50 -1.42 6.27
N SER A 26 -13.20 -2.49 5.89
CA SER A 26 -14.49 -2.39 5.17
C SER A 26 -15.62 -1.79 6.00
N ASN A 27 -15.51 -1.88 7.33
CA ASN A 27 -16.43 -1.28 8.29
C ASN A 27 -15.98 0.10 8.80
N TRP A 28 -15.02 0.74 8.13
CA TRP A 28 -14.58 2.09 8.52
C TRP A 28 -15.70 3.11 8.31
N VAL A 29 -15.94 3.91 9.34
CA VAL A 29 -16.87 5.03 9.28
C VAL A 29 -16.05 6.31 9.37
N ASN A 30 -16.11 7.11 8.31
CA ASN A 30 -15.43 8.41 8.30
C ASN A 30 -15.99 9.30 9.42
N PRO A 31 -15.14 10.02 10.17
CA PRO A 31 -15.59 10.88 11.26
C PRO A 31 -16.40 12.07 10.74
N GLU A 32 -17.37 12.52 11.54
CA GLU A 32 -18.08 13.76 11.23
C GLU A 32 -17.14 14.97 11.37
N PRO A 33 -17.00 15.80 10.32
CA PRO A 33 -16.13 16.97 10.38
C PRO A 33 -16.59 17.94 11.46
N ALA A 34 -15.67 18.35 12.34
CA ALA A 34 -15.97 19.30 13.40
C ALA A 34 -15.03 20.51 13.34
N GLY A 35 -15.56 21.69 13.00
CA GLY A 35 -14.74 22.91 12.92
C GLY A 35 -13.67 22.88 11.81
N ARG A 36 -12.64 23.71 11.96
CA ARG A 36 -11.59 23.90 10.96
C ARG A 36 -10.35 23.05 11.27
N TYR A 37 -9.85 22.31 10.30
CA TYR A 37 -8.58 21.60 10.38
C TYR A 37 -7.41 22.59 10.25
N ASN A 38 -6.35 22.39 11.03
CA ASN A 38 -5.11 23.13 10.82
C ASN A 38 -4.45 22.66 9.51
N ILE A 39 -4.48 21.35 9.26
CA ILE A 39 -3.96 20.76 8.02
C ILE A 39 -4.82 19.59 7.55
N VAL A 40 -5.10 19.56 6.25
CA VAL A 40 -5.57 18.36 5.54
C VAL A 40 -4.38 17.74 4.80
N VAL A 41 -4.22 16.43 4.92
CA VAL A 41 -3.17 15.67 4.25
C VAL A 41 -3.85 14.73 3.26
N ILE A 42 -3.47 14.80 1.98
CA ILE A 42 -4.10 14.02 0.91
C ILE A 42 -3.13 12.95 0.43
N GLY A 43 -3.46 11.68 0.68
CA GLY A 43 -2.63 10.51 0.42
C GLY A 43 -1.93 10.03 1.69
N ALA A 44 -2.08 8.75 2.00
CA ALA A 44 -1.50 8.06 3.15
C ALA A 44 -0.32 7.17 2.77
N GLY A 45 0.48 7.63 1.81
CA GLY A 45 1.85 7.14 1.64
C GLY A 45 2.80 7.70 2.70
N THR A 46 4.08 7.33 2.65
CA THR A 46 5.09 7.72 3.66
C THR A 46 5.09 9.20 3.98
N ALA A 47 5.07 10.08 2.97
CA ALA A 47 5.06 11.53 3.18
C ALA A 47 3.81 12.00 3.94
N GLY A 48 2.63 11.51 3.57
CA GLY A 48 1.37 11.92 4.20
C GLY A 48 1.20 11.38 5.61
N LEU A 49 1.55 10.11 5.82
CA LEU A 49 1.57 9.47 7.13
C LEU A 49 2.47 10.22 8.12
N ILE A 50 3.72 10.51 7.72
CA ILE A 50 4.66 11.25 8.57
C ILE A 50 4.20 12.69 8.81
N THR A 51 3.68 13.37 7.77
CA THR A 51 3.13 14.72 7.91
C THR A 51 1.97 14.75 8.92
N ALA A 52 1.04 13.79 8.81
CA ALA A 52 -0.14 13.74 9.66
C ALA A 52 0.21 13.49 11.13
N VAL A 53 1.07 12.50 11.41
CA VAL A 53 1.44 12.17 12.80
C VAL A 53 2.28 13.25 13.46
N ILE A 54 3.20 13.89 12.73
CA ILE A 54 4.02 14.98 13.27
C ILE A 54 3.16 16.23 13.51
N ALA A 55 2.25 16.57 12.59
CA ALA A 55 1.35 17.70 12.80
C ALA A 55 0.45 17.47 14.02
N ALA A 56 -0.11 16.26 14.17
CA ALA A 56 -0.93 15.90 15.32
C ALA A 56 -0.13 15.92 16.64
N SER A 57 1.12 15.44 16.64
CA SER A 57 1.97 15.45 17.85
C SER A 57 2.36 16.86 18.31
N LEU A 58 2.34 17.83 17.39
CA LEU A 58 2.51 19.26 17.68
C LEU A 58 1.19 19.97 18.09
N GLY A 59 0.10 19.21 18.24
CA GLY A 59 -1.21 19.73 18.68
C GLY A 59 -2.09 20.27 17.56
N ALA A 60 -1.73 20.07 16.29
CA ALA A 60 -2.57 20.46 15.18
C ALA A 60 -3.78 19.53 15.04
N LYS A 61 -4.95 20.08 14.70
CA LYS A 61 -6.09 19.30 14.23
C LYS A 61 -5.85 18.86 12.79
N VAL A 62 -5.70 17.55 12.58
CA VAL A 62 -5.30 16.95 11.30
C VAL A 62 -6.42 16.08 10.74
N ALA A 63 -6.70 16.25 9.46
CA ALA A 63 -7.43 15.27 8.66
C ALA A 63 -6.47 14.59 7.67
N LEU A 64 -6.49 13.26 7.61
CA LEU A 64 -5.76 12.46 6.62
C LEU A 64 -6.75 11.77 5.70
N ILE A 65 -6.60 11.95 4.39
CA ILE A 65 -7.52 11.43 3.37
C ILE A 65 -6.79 10.39 2.51
N GLU A 66 -7.31 9.18 2.42
CA GLU A 66 -6.77 8.10 1.57
C GLU A 66 -7.89 7.37 0.84
N LYS A 67 -7.77 7.18 -0.47
CA LYS A 67 -8.80 6.56 -1.30
C LYS A 67 -8.60 5.05 -1.53
N HIS A 68 -7.39 4.56 -1.27
CA HIS A 68 -6.97 3.17 -1.41
C HIS A 68 -6.40 2.68 -0.06
N LEU A 69 -5.32 1.91 -0.11
CA LEU A 69 -4.72 1.30 1.06
C LEU A 69 -3.81 2.31 1.77
N MET A 70 -4.01 2.50 3.08
CA MET A 70 -3.04 3.21 3.92
C MET A 70 -1.64 2.55 3.81
N GLY A 71 -0.59 3.35 4.02
CA GLY A 71 0.81 2.93 3.81
C GLY A 71 1.33 3.23 2.39
N GLY A 72 0.42 3.52 1.45
CA GLY A 72 0.73 3.84 0.04
C GLY A 72 1.61 2.79 -0.63
N ASP A 73 2.39 3.20 -1.63
CA ASP A 73 3.24 2.27 -2.39
C ASP A 73 4.26 1.56 -1.50
N CYS A 74 4.86 2.28 -0.54
CA CYS A 74 5.96 1.75 0.27
C CYS A 74 5.57 0.44 0.98
N LEU A 75 4.40 0.42 1.63
CA LEU A 75 3.87 -0.78 2.29
C LEU A 75 3.28 -1.76 1.28
N ASN A 76 2.46 -1.27 0.35
CA ASN A 76 1.56 -2.12 -0.41
C ASN A 76 2.20 -2.71 -1.67
N VAL A 77 2.90 -1.91 -2.48
CA VAL A 77 3.30 -2.27 -3.86
C VAL A 77 4.70 -1.75 -4.24
N GLY A 78 5.58 -1.62 -3.24
CA GLY A 78 6.87 -0.96 -3.40
C GLY A 78 7.92 -1.56 -2.47
N CYS A 79 8.34 -0.80 -1.48
CA CYS A 79 9.50 -1.13 -0.65
C CYS A 79 9.34 -2.44 0.12
N VAL A 80 8.30 -2.58 0.92
CA VAL A 80 8.09 -3.77 1.77
C VAL A 80 8.04 -5.05 0.93
N PRO A 81 7.17 -5.17 -0.10
CA PRO A 81 7.10 -6.41 -0.87
C PRO A 81 8.39 -6.68 -1.67
N SER A 82 9.01 -5.65 -2.27
CA SER A 82 10.27 -5.84 -3.01
C SER A 82 11.40 -6.35 -2.11
N LYS A 83 11.58 -5.80 -0.92
CA LYS A 83 12.66 -6.25 0.00
C LYS A 83 12.37 -7.63 0.56
N GLY A 84 11.10 -8.00 0.74
CA GLY A 84 10.67 -9.35 1.10
C GLY A 84 11.14 -10.41 0.10
N ILE A 85 10.95 -10.14 -1.20
CA ILE A 85 11.35 -11.03 -2.30
C ILE A 85 12.86 -11.00 -2.53
N ILE A 86 13.49 -9.82 -2.57
CA ILE A 86 14.94 -9.68 -2.77
C ILE A 86 15.71 -10.47 -1.72
N ARG A 87 15.27 -10.48 -0.45
CA ARG A 87 15.93 -11.26 0.60
C ARG A 87 15.87 -12.77 0.34
N ALA A 88 14.74 -13.28 -0.16
CA ALA A 88 14.59 -14.68 -0.52
C ALA A 88 15.44 -15.06 -1.74
N ALA A 89 15.46 -14.19 -2.76
CA ALA A 89 16.31 -14.36 -3.94
C ALA A 89 17.80 -14.38 -3.58
N ARG A 90 18.25 -13.51 -2.65
CA ARG A 90 19.62 -13.53 -2.13
C ARG A 90 19.96 -14.83 -1.42
N ALA A 91 19.06 -15.36 -0.59
CA ALA A 91 19.29 -16.66 0.06
C ALA A 91 19.48 -17.79 -0.96
N TRP A 92 18.74 -17.76 -2.07
CA TRP A 92 18.92 -18.72 -3.16
C TRP A 92 20.24 -18.52 -3.91
N ALA A 93 20.66 -17.27 -4.12
CA ALA A 93 21.97 -16.97 -4.71
C ALA A 93 23.13 -17.45 -3.81
N ASP A 94 23.03 -17.21 -2.49
CA ASP A 94 24.01 -17.70 -1.51
C ASP A 94 24.10 -19.24 -1.54
N LEU A 95 22.96 -19.93 -1.63
CA LEU A 95 22.92 -21.39 -1.77
C LEU A 95 23.58 -21.88 -3.06
N ARG A 96 23.35 -21.19 -4.18
CA ARG A 96 23.98 -21.53 -5.47
C ARG A 96 25.50 -21.36 -5.46
N ASN A 97 25.99 -20.40 -4.67
CA ASN A 97 27.41 -20.08 -4.54
C ASN A 97 28.01 -20.67 -3.25
N ALA A 98 27.34 -21.64 -2.63
CA ALA A 98 27.68 -22.14 -1.30
C ALA A 98 29.10 -22.76 -1.23
N GLU A 99 29.62 -23.27 -2.35
CA GLU A 99 30.99 -23.81 -2.43
C GLU A 99 32.06 -22.76 -2.14
N GLU A 100 31.82 -21.48 -2.44
CA GLU A 100 32.74 -20.37 -2.09
C GLU A 100 32.90 -20.21 -0.58
N PHE A 101 31.94 -20.70 0.19
CA PHE A 101 31.96 -20.73 1.66
C PHE A 101 32.37 -22.10 2.23
N GLY A 102 32.85 -23.01 1.39
CA GLY A 102 33.23 -24.37 1.79
C GLY A 102 32.03 -25.27 2.12
N LEU A 103 30.83 -24.94 1.63
CA LEU A 103 29.61 -25.72 1.84
C LEU A 103 29.29 -26.54 0.59
N HIS A 104 29.15 -27.86 0.76
CA HIS A 104 28.71 -28.76 -0.31
C HIS A 104 27.21 -29.02 -0.19
N ILE A 105 26.46 -28.57 -1.19
CA ILE A 105 24.99 -28.71 -1.23
C ILE A 105 24.63 -29.92 -2.10
N PRO A 106 23.83 -30.89 -1.59
CA PRO A 106 23.38 -32.00 -2.41
C PRO A 106 22.60 -31.56 -3.66
N PRO A 107 22.68 -32.31 -4.77
CA PRO A 107 21.88 -32.00 -5.95
C PRO A 107 20.37 -32.12 -5.67
N GLY A 108 19.56 -31.40 -6.46
CA GLY A 108 18.11 -31.53 -6.43
C GLY A 108 17.38 -30.63 -5.43
N VAL A 109 18.05 -29.65 -4.82
CA VAL A 109 17.36 -28.61 -4.03
C VAL A 109 16.40 -27.84 -4.95
N LYS A 110 15.15 -27.70 -4.50
CA LYS A 110 14.09 -27.01 -5.24
C LYS A 110 13.80 -25.65 -4.62
N TYR A 111 13.48 -24.68 -5.45
CA TYR A 111 12.86 -23.43 -5.01
C TYR A 111 11.33 -23.57 -5.03
N ASP A 112 10.67 -22.84 -4.14
CA ASP A 112 9.21 -22.70 -4.12
C ASP A 112 8.86 -21.21 -4.17
N PHE A 113 8.49 -20.75 -5.36
CA PHE A 113 8.13 -19.36 -5.58
C PHE A 113 6.84 -18.98 -4.85
N GLY A 114 5.86 -19.89 -4.80
CA GLY A 114 4.61 -19.68 -4.08
C GLY A 114 4.86 -19.43 -2.60
N ALA A 115 5.74 -20.22 -1.98
CA ALA A 115 6.16 -20.04 -0.60
C ALA A 115 6.91 -18.72 -0.37
N VAL A 116 7.76 -18.29 -1.32
CA VAL A 116 8.44 -16.98 -1.25
C VAL A 116 7.42 -15.83 -1.27
N MET A 117 6.44 -15.90 -2.17
CA MET A 117 5.41 -14.88 -2.30
C MET A 117 4.48 -14.87 -1.08
N ALA A 118 4.10 -16.03 -0.54
CA ALA A 118 3.34 -16.14 0.70
C ALA A 118 4.10 -15.55 1.89
N ARG A 119 5.41 -15.83 2.01
CA ARG A 119 6.27 -15.22 3.04
C ARG A 119 6.33 -13.70 2.92
N MET A 120 6.43 -13.16 1.71
CA MET A 120 6.38 -11.72 1.48
C MET A 120 5.06 -11.13 1.99
N ARG A 121 3.92 -11.74 1.62
CA ARG A 121 2.59 -11.27 2.06
C ARG A 121 2.44 -11.34 3.57
N LYS A 122 2.93 -12.41 4.21
CA LYS A 122 2.98 -12.55 5.67
C LYS A 122 3.72 -11.39 6.33
N LEU A 123 4.94 -11.09 5.85
CA LEU A 123 5.76 -10.00 6.41
C LEU A 123 5.07 -8.63 6.24
N ARG A 124 4.49 -8.38 5.07
CA ARG A 124 3.72 -7.16 4.78
C ARG A 124 2.52 -7.02 5.72
N ALA A 125 1.76 -8.10 5.90
CA ALA A 125 0.61 -8.13 6.80
C ALA A 125 1.03 -7.89 8.27
N GLN A 126 2.11 -8.52 8.73
CA GLN A 126 2.61 -8.39 10.10
C GLN A 126 2.92 -6.94 10.47
N ILE A 127 3.47 -6.14 9.55
CA ILE A 127 3.83 -4.74 9.84
C ILE A 127 2.72 -3.73 9.50
N SER A 128 1.68 -4.15 8.78
CA SER A 128 0.62 -3.25 8.28
C SER A 128 -0.15 -2.49 9.36
N HIS A 129 -0.20 -3.02 10.58
CA HIS A 129 -0.84 -2.34 11.73
C HIS A 129 -0.19 -0.99 12.06
N ASN A 130 1.10 -0.79 11.71
CA ASN A 130 1.81 0.48 11.90
C ASN A 130 1.25 1.62 11.03
N ASP A 131 0.69 1.27 9.88
CA ASP A 131 0.09 2.22 8.93
C ASP A 131 -1.45 2.16 8.98
N SER A 132 -2.03 1.45 9.95
CA SER A 132 -3.49 1.25 10.04
C SER A 132 -4.26 2.53 10.34
N ALA A 133 -5.47 2.64 9.80
CA ALA A 133 -6.39 3.73 10.10
C ALA A 133 -6.63 3.87 11.62
N HIS A 134 -6.86 2.74 12.30
CA HIS A 134 -7.04 2.69 13.75
C HIS A 134 -5.86 3.25 14.54
N ARG A 135 -4.61 2.96 14.15
CA ARG A 135 -3.44 3.51 14.84
C ARG A 135 -3.36 5.02 14.65
N TYR A 136 -3.59 5.52 13.44
CA TYR A 136 -3.55 6.97 13.16
C TYR A 136 -4.65 7.73 13.91
N THR A 137 -5.84 7.16 14.04
CA THR A 137 -6.90 7.73 14.89
C THR A 137 -6.47 7.80 16.36
N LYS A 138 -5.83 6.76 16.91
CA LYS A 138 -5.29 6.79 18.28
C LYS A 138 -4.18 7.83 18.47
N LEU A 139 -3.52 8.24 17.39
CA LEU A 139 -2.49 9.29 17.39
C LEU A 139 -3.07 10.70 17.18
N GLY A 140 -4.40 10.87 17.20
CA GLY A 140 -5.07 12.16 17.12
C GLY A 140 -5.32 12.66 15.70
N VAL A 141 -5.28 11.78 14.70
CA VAL A 141 -5.58 12.10 13.30
C VAL A 141 -7.00 11.65 12.93
N ASP A 142 -7.81 12.55 12.39
CA ASP A 142 -9.09 12.18 11.79
C ASP A 142 -8.82 11.53 10.43
N VAL A 143 -9.01 10.21 10.32
CA VAL A 143 -8.73 9.45 9.10
C VAL A 143 -10.01 9.29 8.28
N TYR A 144 -9.96 9.79 7.05
CA TYR A 144 -11.01 9.68 6.05
C TYR A 144 -10.59 8.71 4.96
N ILE A 145 -11.34 7.62 4.79
CA ILE A 145 -11.18 6.71 3.66
C ILE A 145 -12.11 7.18 2.55
N GLY A 146 -11.54 7.61 1.43
CA GLY A 146 -12.26 8.33 0.39
C GLY A 146 -11.40 9.11 -0.60
N SER A 147 -11.99 9.45 -1.74
CA SER A 147 -11.36 10.35 -2.72
C SER A 147 -11.54 11.80 -2.31
N GLY A 148 -10.44 12.54 -2.21
CA GLY A 148 -10.43 13.97 -1.89
C GLY A 148 -10.39 14.85 -3.15
N ARG A 149 -11.26 15.87 -3.21
CA ARG A 149 -11.31 16.87 -4.29
C ARG A 149 -11.43 18.27 -3.71
N PHE A 150 -10.47 19.15 -4.01
CA PHE A 150 -10.57 20.56 -3.63
C PHE A 150 -11.80 21.19 -4.29
N THR A 151 -12.62 21.87 -3.49
CA THR A 151 -13.81 22.62 -3.94
C THR A 151 -13.63 24.12 -3.76
N GLY A 152 -12.50 24.54 -3.17
CA GLY A 152 -12.11 25.93 -2.97
C GLY A 152 -10.68 26.02 -2.44
N ALA A 153 -10.24 27.22 -2.10
CA ALA A 153 -8.89 27.47 -1.60
C ALA A 153 -8.64 26.87 -0.20
N ASP A 154 -9.70 26.70 0.60
CA ASP A 154 -9.65 26.21 1.97
C ASP A 154 -10.72 25.13 2.26
N THR A 155 -11.28 24.54 1.20
CA THR A 155 -12.32 23.50 1.27
C THR A 155 -11.99 22.29 0.40
N ILE A 156 -12.21 21.10 0.94
CA ILE A 156 -12.03 19.81 0.25
C ILE A 156 -13.23 18.92 0.53
N GLN A 157 -13.77 18.30 -0.51
CA GLN A 157 -14.79 17.26 -0.39
C GLN A 157 -14.12 15.89 -0.37
N VAL A 158 -14.55 15.01 0.53
CA VAL A 158 -14.13 13.62 0.60
C VAL A 158 -15.32 12.72 0.33
N GLU A 159 -15.23 11.91 -0.73
CA GLU A 159 -16.24 10.90 -1.06
C GLU A 159 -16.15 9.74 -0.07
N GLY A 160 -17.28 9.18 0.34
CA GLY A 160 -17.28 8.03 1.25
C GLY A 160 -18.54 7.17 1.09
N PRO A 161 -18.52 5.91 1.54
CA PRO A 161 -19.68 5.01 1.43
C PRO A 161 -20.92 5.56 2.14
N ALA A 162 -20.73 6.30 3.23
CA ALA A 162 -21.77 6.99 4.01
C ALA A 162 -22.03 8.43 3.53
N GLY A 163 -21.71 8.74 2.27
CA GLY A 163 -21.86 10.05 1.64
C GLY A 163 -20.65 10.96 1.77
N ASN A 164 -20.71 12.10 1.07
CA ASN A 164 -19.61 13.04 1.01
C ASN A 164 -19.45 13.80 2.33
N ARG A 165 -18.21 14.14 2.68
CA ARG A 165 -17.86 15.04 3.79
C ARG A 165 -17.15 16.26 3.25
N THR A 166 -17.52 17.45 3.71
CA THR A 166 -16.82 18.70 3.36
C THR A 166 -15.95 19.10 4.53
N LEU A 167 -14.64 19.20 4.29
CA LEU A 167 -13.66 19.63 5.29
C LEU A 167 -13.21 21.05 4.99
N ILE A 168 -13.11 21.88 6.03
CA ILE A 168 -12.55 23.23 5.97
C ILE A 168 -11.17 23.19 6.63
N PHE A 169 -10.16 23.79 6.00
CA PHE A 169 -8.77 23.70 6.47
C PHE A 169 -8.05 25.04 6.43
N ALA A 170 -6.90 25.14 7.12
CA ALA A 170 -6.01 26.30 7.02
C ALA A 170 -4.84 26.06 6.05
N LYS A 171 -4.34 24.82 5.99
CA LYS A 171 -3.28 24.38 5.07
C LYS A 171 -3.63 23.00 4.49
N ALA A 172 -3.05 22.70 3.33
CA ALA A 172 -3.14 21.38 2.71
C ALA A 172 -1.73 20.87 2.37
N ALA A 173 -1.49 19.59 2.65
CA ALA A 173 -0.34 18.86 2.16
C ALA A 173 -0.80 17.84 1.11
N VAL A 174 -0.35 18.02 -0.13
CA VAL A 174 -0.65 17.10 -1.23
C VAL A 174 0.43 16.03 -1.27
N CYS A 175 0.09 14.83 -0.83
CA CYS A 175 0.99 13.68 -0.67
C CYS A 175 0.49 12.47 -1.49
N THR A 176 -0.11 12.73 -2.66
CA THR A 176 -0.82 11.72 -3.48
C THR A 176 0.07 10.69 -4.17
N GLY A 177 1.39 10.82 -4.05
CA GLY A 177 2.35 9.89 -4.64
C GLY A 177 2.38 9.94 -6.17
N ALA A 178 2.70 8.78 -6.76
CA ALA A 178 2.80 8.58 -8.20
C ALA A 178 2.10 7.27 -8.59
N ARG A 179 2.12 6.92 -9.88
CA ARG A 179 1.63 5.66 -10.42
C ARG A 179 2.54 5.18 -11.53
N ALA A 180 2.50 3.88 -11.84
CA ALA A 180 3.26 3.34 -12.96
C ALA A 180 2.92 4.06 -14.28
N SER A 181 3.94 4.49 -15.02
CA SER A 181 3.78 5.01 -16.38
C SER A 181 3.91 3.85 -17.36
N VAL A 182 2.92 3.69 -18.24
CA VAL A 182 2.88 2.60 -19.22
C VAL A 182 3.20 3.19 -20.59
N PRO A 183 4.31 2.80 -21.24
CA PRO A 183 4.66 3.29 -22.57
C PRO A 183 3.58 2.97 -23.61
N SER A 184 3.39 3.85 -24.59
CA SER A 184 2.45 3.66 -25.70
C SER A 184 2.98 2.70 -26.78
N THR A 185 3.67 1.63 -26.36
CA THR A 185 4.27 0.64 -27.26
C THR A 185 3.17 -0.28 -27.84
N PRO A 186 3.03 -0.40 -29.17
CA PRO A 186 2.05 -1.30 -29.78
C PRO A 186 2.21 -2.74 -29.29
N GLY A 187 1.11 -3.41 -28.94
CA GLY A 187 1.11 -4.80 -28.48
C GLY A 187 1.42 -4.99 -26.98
N LEU A 188 1.85 -3.96 -26.25
CA LEU A 188 2.26 -4.10 -24.85
C LEU A 188 1.09 -4.51 -23.94
N LYS A 189 -0.09 -3.91 -24.14
CA LYS A 189 -1.28 -4.22 -23.33
C LYS A 189 -1.76 -5.65 -23.60
N GLU A 190 -1.77 -6.05 -24.86
CA GLU A 190 -2.19 -7.38 -25.33
C GLU A 190 -1.25 -8.48 -24.82
N ALA A 191 0.03 -8.15 -24.63
CA ALA A 191 1.02 -9.08 -24.07
C ALA A 191 0.84 -9.37 -22.56
N GLY A 192 0.00 -8.61 -21.85
CA GLY A 192 -0.24 -8.81 -20.42
C GLY A 192 0.94 -8.37 -19.54
N TYR A 193 1.29 -7.07 -19.60
CA TYR A 193 2.39 -6.52 -18.81
C TYR A 193 2.11 -6.49 -17.30
N LEU A 194 3.19 -6.50 -16.52
CA LEU A 194 3.16 -6.28 -15.08
C LEU A 194 3.71 -4.88 -14.75
N THR A 195 3.24 -4.31 -13.66
CA THR A 195 3.80 -3.08 -13.06
C THR A 195 4.27 -3.38 -11.64
N ASN A 196 4.83 -2.38 -10.95
CA ASN A 196 5.11 -2.51 -9.52
C ASN A 196 3.83 -2.83 -8.70
N GLU A 197 2.65 -2.48 -9.21
CA GLU A 197 1.37 -2.73 -8.56
C GLU A 197 0.92 -4.19 -8.71
N THR A 198 1.25 -4.86 -9.83
CA THR A 198 0.73 -6.20 -10.14
C THR A 198 1.75 -7.32 -9.98
N VAL A 199 3.06 -7.04 -10.10
CA VAL A 199 4.11 -8.07 -10.00
C VAL A 199 4.12 -8.80 -8.66
N PHE A 200 3.70 -8.14 -7.58
CA PHE A 200 3.65 -8.72 -6.24
C PHE A 200 2.45 -9.64 -5.99
N SER A 201 1.52 -9.73 -6.95
CA SER A 201 0.37 -10.63 -6.90
C SER A 201 0.64 -11.99 -7.55
N LEU A 202 1.80 -12.17 -8.20
CA LEU A 202 2.18 -13.45 -8.79
C LEU A 202 2.22 -14.55 -7.73
N THR A 203 1.68 -15.72 -8.07
CA THR A 203 1.74 -16.94 -7.25
C THR A 203 2.63 -18.01 -7.88
N GLU A 204 2.95 -17.87 -9.17
CA GLU A 204 3.80 -18.77 -9.92
C GLU A 204 4.99 -18.01 -10.52
N LEU A 205 6.15 -18.67 -10.59
CA LEU A 205 7.35 -18.08 -11.16
C LEU A 205 7.21 -17.99 -12.68
N PRO A 206 7.31 -16.80 -13.30
CA PRO A 206 7.34 -16.71 -14.75
C PRO A 206 8.54 -17.47 -15.31
N SER A 207 8.33 -18.28 -16.34
CA SER A 207 9.43 -19.00 -17.03
C SER A 207 10.44 -18.05 -17.68
N ARG A 208 9.97 -16.86 -18.06
CA ARG A 208 10.76 -15.76 -18.61
C ARG A 208 10.10 -14.43 -18.20
N ILE A 209 10.91 -13.42 -17.93
CA ILE A 209 10.44 -12.06 -17.65
C ILE A 209 11.29 -11.07 -18.44
N GLY A 210 10.63 -10.16 -19.16
CA GLY A 210 11.26 -9.01 -19.80
C GLY A 210 11.09 -7.78 -18.92
N VAL A 211 12.12 -6.94 -18.84
CA VAL A 211 12.07 -5.64 -18.13
C VAL A 211 12.26 -4.55 -19.16
N ILE A 212 11.32 -3.59 -19.19
CA ILE A 212 11.28 -2.45 -20.11
C ILE A 212 11.46 -1.18 -19.29
#